data_AF-A0A832WFI6-F1
#
_entry.id   AF-A0A832WFI6-F1
#
_cell.length_a   1.000
_cell.length_b   1.000
_cell.length_c   1.000
_cell.angle_alpha   90.00
_cell.angle_beta   90.00
_cell.angle_gamma   90.00
#
_symmetry.space_group_name_H-M   'P 1'
#
loop_
_entity.id
_entity.type
_entity.pdbx_description
1 polymer ?
#
loop_
_entity_poly.entity_id
_entity_poly.type
_entity_poly.pdbx_seq_one_letter_code
_entity_poly.pdbx_strand_id
1 'polypeptide(L)' 'MKSYEVVSFLVLINSAIVYYYTKNIEYLITGIFLSLAILLGIKFIFEKFVA' A
#
# COMPACT_ATOMS: atom_id res chain seq x y z
N MET A 1 -14.46 -1.11 4.19
CA MET A 1 -13.03 -0.74 4.17
C MET A 1 -12.90 0.71 4.55
N LYS A 2 -11.98 1.03 5.48
CA LYS A 2 -11.60 2.42 5.73
C LYS A 2 -10.83 2.94 4.51
N SER A 3 -10.85 4.26 4.29
CA SER A 3 -10.24 4.89 3.10
C SER A 3 -8.77 4.49 2.91
N TYR A 4 -7.99 4.37 3.98
CA TYR A 4 -6.58 3.97 3.91
C TYR A 4 -6.37 2.52 3.44
N GLU A 5 -7.32 1.62 3.70
CA GLU A 5 -7.26 0.23 3.22
C GLU A 5 -7.46 0.21 1.69
N VAL A 6 -8.36 1.06 1.19
CA VAL A 6 -8.60 1.23 -0.26
C VAL A 6 -7.36 1.80 -0.93
N VAL A 7 -6.75 2.85 -0.35
CA VAL A 7 -5.51 3.44 -0.88
C VAL A 7 -4.38 2.41 -0.90
N SER A 8 -4.17 1.67 0.19
CA SER A 8 -3.17 0.61 0.25
C SER A 8 -3.38 -0.45 -0.84
N PHE A 9 -4.63 -0.87 -1.08
CA PHE A 9 -4.94 -1.86 -2.10
C PHE A 9 -4.68 -1.35 -3.52
N LEU A 10 -5.05 -0.09 -3.80
CA LEU A 10 -4.80 0.55 -5.09
C LEU A 10 -3.30 0.71 -5.39
N VAL A 11 -2.50 1.06 -4.39
CA VAL A 11 -1.03 1.12 -4.52
C VAL A 11 -0.47 -0.26 -4.88
N LEU A 12 -0.97 -1.32 -4.25
CA LEU A 12 -0.53 -2.69 -4.50
C LEU A 12 -0.88 -3.12 -5.94
N ILE A 13 -2.11 -2.86 -6.39
CA ILE A 13 -2.54 -3.11 -7.79
C ILE A 13 -1.66 -2.33 -8.77
N ASN A 14 -1.44 -1.04 -8.53
CA ASN A 14 -0.64 -0.21 -9.42
C ASN A 14 0.79 -0.76 -9.55
N SER A 15 1.39 -1.16 -8.43
CA SER A 15 2.73 -1.76 -8.44
C SER A 15 2.79 -3.07 -9.22
N ALA A 16 1.75 -3.91 -9.12
CA ALA A 16 1.65 -5.14 -9.89
C ALA A 16 1.50 -4.88 -11.39
N ILE A 17 0.72 -3.86 -11.79
CA ILE A 17 0.57 -3.44 -13.19
C ILE A 17 1.91 -2.94 -13.75
N VAL A 18 2.59 -2.07 -13.00
CA VAL A 18 3.91 -1.54 -13.41
C VAL A 18 4.94 -2.65 -13.51
N TYR A 19 4.97 -3.59 -12.57
CA TYR A 19 5.83 -4.79 -12.65
C TYR A 19 5.51 -5.62 -13.89
N TYR A 20 4.22 -5.86 -14.16
CA TYR A 20 3.81 -6.67 -15.30
C TYR A 20 4.31 -6.08 -16.64
N TYR A 21 4.26 -4.75 -16.76
CA TYR A 21 4.71 -4.03 -17.96
C TYR A 21 6.23 -3.92 -18.07
N THR A 22 6.90 -3.51 -16.99
CA THR A 22 8.35 -3.25 -16.98
C THR A 22 9.19 -4.51 -16.80
N LYS A 23 8.60 -5.59 -16.27
CA LYS A 23 9.29 -6.79 -15.77
C LYS A 23 10.37 -6.51 -14.71
N ASN A 24 10.38 -5.31 -14.10
CA ASN A 24 11.30 -4.98 -13.02
C ASN A 24 10.63 -5.23 -11.65
N ILE A 25 11.17 -6.21 -10.91
CA ILE A 25 10.67 -6.66 -9.62
C ILE A 25 10.80 -5.61 -8.50
N GLU A 26 11.72 -4.65 -8.64
CA GLU A 26 11.91 -3.56 -7.68
C GLU A 26 10.63 -2.75 -7.48
N TYR A 27 9.85 -2.53 -8.56
CA TYR A 27 8.56 -1.83 -8.48
C TYR A 27 7.52 -2.59 -7.66
N LEU A 28 7.49 -3.93 -7.80
CA LEU A 28 6.59 -4.78 -7.02
C LEU A 28 6.96 -4.77 -5.54
N ILE A 29 8.25 -4.92 -5.24
CA ILE A 29 8.76 -4.90 -3.86
C ILE A 29 8.46 -3.55 -3.20
N THR A 30 8.80 -2.46 -3.87
CA THR A 30 8.56 -1.10 -3.39
C THR A 30 7.07 -0.86 -3.13
N GLY A 31 6.20 -1.31 -4.05
CA GLY A 31 4.75 -1.21 -3.90
C GLY A 31 4.19 -1.97 -2.70
N ILE A 32 4.70 -3.18 -2.44
CA ILE A 32 4.31 -3.99 -1.27
C ILE A 32 4.70 -3.27 0.02
N PHE A 33 5.95 -2.82 0.13
CA PHE A 33 6.43 -2.09 1.31
C PHE A 33 5.64 -0.80 1.56
N LEU A 34 5.38 -0.03 0.50
CA LEU A 34 4.62 1.22 0.61
C LEU A 34 3.16 0.96 1.04
N SER A 35 2.52 -0.05 0.47
CA SER A 35 1.15 -0.46 0.83
C SER A 35 1.06 -0.85 2.31
N LEU A 36 2.00 -1.67 2.79
CA LEU A 36 2.08 -2.06 4.20
C LEU A 36 2.32 -0.86 5.12
N ALA A 37 3.19 0.07 4.73
CA ALA A 37 3.47 1.28 5.50
C ALA A 37 2.21 2.15 5.65
N ILE A 38 1.42 2.32 4.57
CA ILE A 38 0.14 3.03 4.60
C ILE A 38 -0.85 2.30 5.51
N LEU A 39 -1.02 0.99 5.32
CA LEU A 39 -1.98 0.20 6.07
C LEU A 39 -1.68 0.22 7.57
N LEU A 40 -0.44 -0.07 7.97
CA LEU A 40 -0.04 -0.15 9.38
C LEU A 40 0.15 1.22 10.00
N GLY A 41 0.77 2.17 9.28
CA GLY A 41 1.02 3.52 9.77
C GLY A 41 -0.28 4.27 10.05
N ILE A 42 -1.21 4.27 9.10
CA ILE A 42 -2.49 4.97 9.28
C ILE A 42 -3.37 4.23 10.29
N LYS A 43 -3.39 2.89 10.28
CA LYS A 43 -4.11 2.11 11.29
C LYS A 43 -3.66 2.46 12.71
N PHE A 44 -2.35 2.49 12.95
CA PHE A 44 -1.78 2.84 14.25
C PHE A 44 -2.14 4.28 14.68
N ILE A 45 -2.10 5.23 13.76
CA ILE A 45 -2.50 6.62 14.03
C ILE A 45 -3.99 6.70 14.38
N PHE A 46 -4.87 6.07 13.60
CA PHE A 46 -6.31 6.09 13.88
C PHE A 46 -6.65 5.39 15.19
N GLU A 47 -6.05 4.23 15.48
CA GLU A 47 -6.29 3.51 16.74
C GLU A 47 -5.77 4.28 17.97
N LYS A 48 -4.69 5.05 17.83
CA LYS A 48 -4.08 5.78 18.95
C LYS A 48 -4.65 7.17 19.19
N PHE A 49 -5.17 7.84 18.17
CA PHE A 49 -5.56 9.26 18.24
C PHE A 49 -7.05 9.53 18.00
N VAL A 50 -7.83 8.56 17.49
CA VAL A 50 -9.27 8.73 17.18
C VAL A 50 -10.17 7.88 18.10
N ALA A 51 -9.60 6.92 18.83
CA ALA A 51 -10.28 6.18 19.90
C ALA A 51 -10.37 7.02 21.18
#